data_AF-A0A950JQV5-F1
#
_entry.id   AF-A0A950JQV5-F1
#
_cell.length_a   1.000
_cell.length_b   1.000
_cell.length_c   1.000
_cell.angle_alpha   90.00
_cell.angle_beta   90.00
_cell.angle_gamma   90.00
#
_symmetry.space_group_name_H-M   'P 1'
#
loop_
_entity.id
_entity.type
_entity.pdbx_description
1 polymer ?
#
loop_
_entity_poly.entity_id
_entity_poly.type
_entity_poly.pdbx_seq_one_letter_code
_entity_poly.pdbx_strand_id
1 'polypeptide(L)'
;FYATLRRVGARIVATRDFPDHHPYTPREIEALIEEAGNRNALLATTEKDLVRLNPRQARAVAVLPVTLRFEDSASVRRLLRQAVAG
;
A
#
# COMPACT_ATOMS: atom_id res chain seq x y z
N PHE A 1 5.22 -4.23 -5.38
CA PHE A 1 5.09 -2.79 -5.10
C PHE A 1 6.08 -1.93 -5.90
N TYR A 2 7.39 -2.01 -5.64
CA TYR A 2 8.39 -1.16 -6.31
C TYR A 2 8.38 -1.18 -7.84
N ALA A 3 8.15 -2.35 -8.45
CA ALA A 3 8.02 -2.45 -9.91
C ALA A 3 6.86 -1.61 -10.46
N THR A 4 5.73 -1.55 -9.74
CA THR A 4 4.59 -0.70 -10.10
C THR A 4 4.94 0.78 -9.96
N LEU A 5 5.60 1.18 -8.86
CA LEU A 5 6.08 2.55 -8.68
C LEU A 5 6.99 2.99 -9.84
N ARG A 6 7.98 2.17 -10.22
CA ARG A 6 8.86 2.47 -11.36
C ARG A 6 8.08 2.60 -12.67
N ARG A 7 7.11 1.71 -12.91
CA ARG A 7 6.28 1.71 -14.12
C ARG A 7 5.38 2.95 -14.25
N VAL A 8 4.97 3.56 -13.14
CA VAL A 8 4.24 4.84 -13.15
C VAL A 8 5.17 6.07 -13.14
N GLY A 9 6.48 5.88 -13.31
CA GLY A 9 7.46 6.96 -13.42
C GLY A 9 8.06 7.44 -12.10
N ALA A 10 7.78 6.77 -10.97
CA ALA A 10 8.34 7.18 -9.69
C ALA A 10 9.84 6.85 -9.60
N ARG A 11 10.62 7.83 -9.12
CA ARG A 11 12.04 7.66 -8.79
C ARG A 11 12.18 7.20 -7.33
N ILE A 12 12.54 5.94 -7.14
CA ILE A 12 12.75 5.37 -5.80
C ILE A 12 14.13 5.80 -5.28
N VAL A 13 14.18 6.54 -4.18
CA VAL A 13 15.42 7.07 -3.57
C VAL A 13 15.95 6.23 -2.40
N ALA A 14 15.08 5.43 -1.79
CA ALA A 14 15.39 4.51 -0.70
C ALA A 14 14.27 3.46 -0.59
N THR A 15 14.56 2.31 0.01
CA THR A 15 13.59 1.25 0.30
C THR A 15 13.74 0.77 1.74
N ARG A 16 12.62 0.38 2.35
CA ARG A 16 12.56 -0.28 3.65
C ARG A 16 11.51 -1.37 3.58
N ASP A 17 11.95 -2.60 3.79
CA ASP A 17 11.09 -3.79 3.70
C ASP A 17 10.78 -4.29 5.11
N PHE A 18 9.52 -4.67 5.30
CA PHE A 18 9.02 -5.18 6.58
C PHE A 18 8.43 -6.57 6.38
N PRO A 19 8.54 -7.47 7.39
CA PRO A 19 7.82 -8.73 7.39
C PRO A 19 6.31 -8.51 7.25
N ASP A 20 5.62 -9.54 6.75
CA ASP A 20 4.16 -9.47 6.72
C ASP A 20 3.61 -9.33 8.15
N HIS A 21 2.54 -8.54 8.29
CA HIS A 21 1.97 -8.19 9.59
C HIS A 21 2.95 -7.53 10.59
N HIS A 22 4.07 -6.94 10.15
CA HIS A 22 5.03 -6.23 11.02
C HIS A 22 4.38 -5.15 11.91
N PRO A 23 4.46 -5.23 13.25
CA PRO A 23 3.79 -4.28 14.15
C PRO A 23 4.52 -2.93 14.17
N TYR A 24 4.14 -2.03 13.28
CA TYR A 24 4.72 -0.69 13.19
C TYR A 24 4.61 0.06 14.52
N THR A 25 5.73 0.54 15.03
CA THR A 25 5.73 1.44 16.19
C THR A 25 5.56 2.88 15.74
N PRO A 26 4.96 3.77 16.56
CA PRO A 26 4.84 5.18 16.18
C PRO A 26 6.18 5.83 15.82
N ARG A 27 7.23 5.54 16.62
CA ARG A 27 8.58 6.07 16.42
C ARG A 27 9.22 5.60 15.12
N GLU A 28 9.03 4.34 14.74
CA GLU A 28 9.54 3.78 13.49
C GLU A 28 8.98 4.52 12.28
N ILE A 29 7.67 4.78 12.28
CA ILE A 29 7.01 5.51 11.19
C ILE A 29 7.40 6.98 11.16
N GLU A 30 7.53 7.62 12.34
CA GLU A 30 8.05 8.99 12.42
C GLU A 30 9.45 9.11 11.84
N ALA A 31 10.35 8.16 12.13
CA ALA A 31 11.68 8.13 11.55
C ALA A 31 11.66 7.97 10.02
N LEU A 32 10.74 7.18 9.47
CA LEU A 32 10.58 7.05 8.02
C LEU A 32 10.05 8.33 7.37
N ILE A 33 9.11 9.02 8.03
CA ILE A 33 8.57 10.30 7.55
C ILE A 33 9.69 11.36 7.55
N GLU A 34 10.48 11.42 8.62
CA GLU A 34 11.62 12.33 8.72
C GLU A 34 12.68 12.01 7.67
N GLU A 35 13.04 10.73 7.46
CA GLU A 35 13.98 10.33 6.41
C GLU A 35 13.50 10.75 5.02
N ALA A 36 12.20 10.60 4.74
CA ALA A 36 11.62 11.05 3.47
C ALA A 36 11.72 12.58 3.31
N GLY A 37 11.39 13.33 4.37
CA GLY A 37 11.52 14.79 4.40
C GLY A 37 12.96 15.26 4.15
N ASN A 38 13.94 14.67 4.84
CA ASN A 38 15.36 14.98 4.69
C ASN A 38 15.90 14.69 3.28
N ARG A 39 15.28 13.75 2.56
CA ARG A 39 15.61 13.40 1.18
C ARG A 39 14.78 14.17 0.14
N ASN A 40 13.93 15.10 0.57
CA ASN A 40 12.93 15.78 -0.26
C ASN A 40 12.12 14.78 -1.12
N ALA A 41 11.63 13.73 -0.46
CA ALA A 41 10.92 12.61 -1.06
C ALA A 41 9.59 12.35 -0.35
N LEU A 42 8.70 11.61 -1.02
CA LEU A 42 7.47 11.10 -0.42
C LEU A 42 7.73 9.74 0.21
N LEU A 43 7.25 9.53 1.44
CA LEU A 43 7.11 8.20 1.99
C LEU A 43 5.89 7.54 1.35
N ALA A 44 6.08 6.40 0.70
CA ALA A 44 5.02 5.68 0.01
C ALA A 44 4.90 4.23 0.51
N THR A 45 3.67 3.74 0.67
CA THR A 45 3.40 2.36 1.11
C THR A 45 2.18 1.76 0.41
N THR A 46 1.80 0.53 0.76
CA THR A 46 0.59 -0.13 0.26
C THR A 46 -0.64 0.26 1.08
N GLU A 47 -1.85 0.15 0.52
CA GLU A 47 -3.09 0.37 1.27
C GLU A 47 -3.20 -0.57 2.49
N LYS A 48 -2.73 -1.81 2.36
CA LYS A 48 -2.68 -2.81 3.44
C LYS A 48 -1.84 -2.33 4.64
N ASP A 49 -0.69 -1.71 4.37
CA ASP A 49 0.17 -1.22 5.45
C ASP A 49 -0.33 0.12 6.00
N LEU A 50 -0.94 0.97 5.16
CA LEU A 50 -1.47 2.27 5.57
C LEU A 50 -2.55 2.14 6.65
N VAL A 51 -3.46 1.15 6.54
CA VAL A 51 -4.54 0.94 7.53
C VAL A 51 -4.04 0.57 8.92
N ARG A 52 -2.75 0.22 9.05
CA ARG A 52 -2.10 -0.16 10.31
C ARG A 52 -1.43 1.04 10.99
N LEU A 53 -1.36 2.19 10.31
CA LEU A 53 -0.79 3.42 10.84
C LEU A 53 -1.86 4.21 11.60
N ASN A 54 -1.43 5.04 12.55
CA ASN A 54 -2.37 5.96 13.19
C ASN A 54 -2.80 7.08 12.21
N PRO A 55 -3.96 7.74 12.43
CA PRO A 55 -4.50 8.71 11.48
C PRO A 55 -3.59 9.92 11.20
N ARG A 56 -2.75 10.31 12.17
CA ARG A 56 -1.80 11.42 11.98
C ARG A 56 -0.69 11.02 11.00
N GLN A 57 -0.14 9.83 11.17
CA GLN A 57 0.91 9.29 10.31
C GLN A 57 0.39 8.99 8.91
N ALA A 58 -0.79 8.37 8.79
CA ALA A 58 -1.37 8.02 7.50
C ALA A 58 -1.53 9.24 6.56
N ARG A 59 -1.80 10.44 7.10
CA ARG A 59 -1.88 11.68 6.31
C ARG A 59 -0.56 12.13 5.69
N ALA A 60 0.58 11.68 6.22
CA ALA A 60 1.91 12.02 5.74
C ALA A 60 2.49 10.95 4.78
N VAL A 61 1.73 9.88 4.50
CA VAL A 61 2.19 8.75 3.70
C VAL A 61 1.35 8.65 2.42
N ALA A 62 2.02 8.59 1.28
CA ALA A 62 1.38 8.34 0.00
C ALA A 62 1.05 6.85 -0.17
N VAL A 63 -0.05 6.56 -0.84
CA VAL A 63 -0.37 5.21 -1.32
C VAL A 63 -0.56 5.22 -2.82
N LEU A 64 -0.16 4.11 -3.45
CA LEU A 64 -0.52 3.85 -4.84
C LEU A 64 -1.74 2.92 -4.85
N PRO A 65 -2.95 3.43 -5.08
CA PRO A 65 -4.15 2.60 -5.09
C PRO A 65 -4.10 1.60 -6.25
N VAL A 66 -4.59 0.39 -6.00
CA VAL A 66 -4.69 -0.65 -7.02
C VAL A 66 -6.13 -1.12 -7.12
N THR A 67 -6.61 -1.31 -8.35
CA THR A 67 -7.96 -1.82 -8.60
C THR A 67 -7.87 -3.19 -9.27
N LEU A 68 -8.57 -4.16 -8.72
CA LEU A 68 -8.74 -5.47 -9.34
C LEU A 68 -9.84 -5.38 -10.40
N ARG A 69 -9.54 -5.83 -11.62
CA ARG A 69 -10.52 -5.97 -12.69
C ARG A 69 -10.54 -7.40 -13.19
N PHE A 70 -11.69 -8.07 -13.05
CA PHE A 70 -11.91 -9.35 -13.70
C PHE A 70 -12.11 -9.15 -15.20
N GLU A 71 -11.47 -9.99 -16.02
CA GLU A 71 -11.69 -10.00 -17.47
C GLU A 71 -13.13 -10.38 -17.80
N ASP A 72 -13.64 -11.43 -17.15
CA ASP A 72 -15.05 -11.82 -17.20
C ASP A 72 -15.70 -11.71 -15.81
N SER A 73 -16.13 -10.50 -15.48
CA SER A 73 -16.84 -10.25 -14.22
C SER A 73 -18.19 -10.97 -14.13
N ALA A 74 -18.80 -11.38 -15.25
CA ALA A 74 -20.08 -12.07 -15.26
C ALA A 74 -19.93 -13.53 -14.80
N SER A 75 -18.87 -14.20 -15.25
CA SER A 75 -18.54 -15.56 -14.80
C SER A 75 -18.22 -15.61 -13.31
N VAL A 76 -17.47 -14.65 -12.77
CA VAL A 76 -17.22 -14.56 -11.32
C VAL A 76 -18.53 -14.40 -10.54
N ARG A 77 -19.43 -13.52 -10.98
CA ARG A 77 -20.75 -13.35 -10.32
C ARG A 77 -21.58 -14.62 -10.36
N ARG A 78 -21.50 -15.41 -11.44
CA ARG A 78 -22.21 -16.69 -11.56
C ARG A 78 -21.68 -17.71 -10.54
N LEU A 79 -20.36 -17.83 -10.41
CA LEU A 79 -19.73 -18.71 -9.42
C LEU A 79 -20.12 -18.33 -7.99
N LEU A 80 -20.08 -17.03 -7.66
CA LEU A 80 -20.48 -16.56 -6.32
C LEU A 80 -21.94 -16.89 -6.01
N ARG A 81 -22.86 -16.73 -6.97
CA ARG A 81 -24.28 -17.10 -6.77
C ARG A 81 -24.45 -18.59 -6.49
N GLN A 82 -23.72 -19.45 -7.18
CA GLN A 82 -23.80 -20.89 -6.97
C GLN A 82 -23.27 -21.29 -5.58
N ALA A 83 -22.20 -20.66 -5.11
CA ALA A 83 -21.58 -20.98 -3.83
C ALA A 83 -22.37 -20.52 -2.60
N VAL A 84 -23.18 -19.45 -2.72
CA VAL A 84 -23.97 -18.88 -1.61
C VAL A 84 -25.41 -19.42 -1.59
N ALA A 85 -25.89 -20.00 -2.70
CA ALA A 85 -27.22 -20.58 -2.81
C ALA A 85 -27.29 -22.06 -2.39
N GLY A 86 -26.19 -22.63 -1.88
CA GLY A 86 -26.13 -23.97 -1.27
C GLY A 86 -25.81 -23.87 0.21
#